data_AF-A0A7H4PL77-F1
#
_entry.id   AF-A0A7H4PL77-F1
#
_cell.length_a   1.000
_cell.length_b   1.000
_cell.length_c   1.000
_cell.angle_alpha   90.00
_cell.angle_beta   90.00
_cell.angle_gamma   90.00
#
_symmetry.space_group_name_H-M   'P 1'
#
loop_
_entity.id
_entity.type
_entity.pdbx_description
1 polymer ?
#
loop_
_entity_poly.entity_id
_entity_poly.type
_entity_poly.pdbx_seq_one_letter_code
_entity_poly.pdbx_strand_id
1 'polypeptide(L)'
;MRCLFSREVEAFSQNSDGVTLNVKGSDGERETVRADWLVACDGGASFIRRALNIPFEGKTAPNQWIVIDIANDPLATPHVYLCCDPVRPYVSAALPHGVRRFEFMVMPGETEAQLSEPRKMRQLLSKVLPDPDNVELIRQRVYTHNARIAERFRVDRVLLAGDAAHIMPVWQGQGYNSGMRDAFNLAWKLALVVNGKAGEALLDSYQQERRDHAKAMIDLSVTAGNVLAPPKRWHGAVRDGVSWLLNYLPPVKRYFLEMRFKPMPQYRDGALLAEGESKTSPVGKMFIQPKVTLENGQVTLLDEVIGARFAIIAWGCNPQWGLNDEQIARWRAVGVRFIQVVPEVQIHCDQDNVPGVIRVGDTQNRLKSWFAQHDTAIAVVRPDRFVATVAIPQTLSKKLDALASKMQLASAQAATTIEQVA
;
A
#
# COMPACT_ATOMS: atom_id res chain seq x y z
N MET A 1 3.37 11.28 -20.12
CA MET A 1 3.94 11.59 -18.76
C MET A 1 5.32 12.22 -18.87
N ARG A 2 5.66 13.27 -18.10
CA ARG A 2 6.99 13.91 -18.10
C ARG A 2 7.70 13.68 -16.76
N CYS A 3 8.89 13.08 -16.78
CA CYS A 3 9.73 12.89 -15.59
C CYS A 3 10.96 13.81 -15.69
N LEU A 4 11.14 14.69 -14.70
CA LEU A 4 12.27 15.62 -14.65
C LEU A 4 13.14 15.27 -13.44
N PHE A 5 14.26 14.59 -13.70
CA PHE A 5 15.26 14.30 -12.67
C PHE A 5 16.15 15.52 -12.42
N SER A 6 16.80 15.54 -11.24
CA SER A 6 17.70 16.64 -10.84
C SER A 6 17.01 18.01 -10.87
N ARG A 7 15.77 18.03 -10.38
CA ARG A 7 14.91 19.20 -10.21
C ARG A 7 14.50 19.30 -8.75
N GLU A 8 15.06 20.26 -8.03
CA GLU A 8 14.80 20.46 -6.60
C GLU A 8 13.75 21.55 -6.40
N VAL A 9 12.72 21.28 -5.60
CA VAL A 9 11.72 22.29 -5.21
C VAL A 9 12.30 23.13 -4.08
N GLU A 10 12.63 24.40 -4.35
CA GLU A 10 13.18 25.33 -3.36
C GLU A 10 12.06 26.07 -2.59
N ALA A 11 10.91 26.29 -3.23
CA ALA A 11 9.75 26.96 -2.64
C ALA A 11 8.45 26.53 -3.33
N PHE A 12 7.33 26.65 -2.64
CA PHE A 12 6.01 26.55 -3.26
C PHE A 12 4.98 27.47 -2.60
N SER A 13 3.91 27.73 -3.33
CA SER A 13 2.71 28.40 -2.83
C SER A 13 1.46 27.73 -3.41
N GLN A 14 0.32 27.87 -2.74
CA GLN A 14 -0.96 27.37 -3.23
C GLN A 14 -2.07 28.40 -3.00
N ASN A 15 -3.11 28.35 -3.83
CA ASN A 15 -4.33 29.12 -3.70
C ASN A 15 -5.55 28.28 -4.17
N SER A 16 -6.72 28.91 -4.30
CA SER A 16 -7.94 28.23 -4.78
C SER A 16 -7.81 27.65 -6.18
N ASP A 17 -6.88 28.15 -6.99
CA ASP A 17 -6.79 27.86 -8.43
C ASP A 17 -5.63 26.93 -8.78
N GLY A 18 -4.79 26.55 -7.81
CA GLY A 18 -3.68 25.63 -8.04
C GLY A 18 -2.51 25.80 -7.08
N VAL A 19 -1.41 25.14 -7.45
CA VAL A 19 -0.12 25.13 -6.76
C VAL A 19 0.95 25.63 -7.71
N THR A 20 1.82 26.51 -7.21
CA THR A 20 2.99 27.03 -7.94
C THR A 20 4.27 26.59 -7.23
N LEU A 21 5.13 25.88 -7.96
CA LEU A 21 6.43 25.39 -7.51
C LEU A 21 7.55 26.23 -8.12
N ASN A 22 8.52 26.64 -7.31
CA ASN A 22 9.80 27.17 -7.77
C ASN A 22 10.83 26.05 -7.71
N VAL A 23 11.36 25.69 -8.88
CA VAL A 23 12.20 24.52 -9.08
C VAL A 23 13.57 24.97 -9.56
N LYS A 24 14.62 24.37 -9.03
CA LYS A 24 16.00 24.58 -9.43
C LYS A 24 16.55 23.38 -10.18
N GLY A 25 17.11 23.63 -11.36
CA GLY A 25 17.82 22.67 -12.17
C GLY A 25 19.25 22.41 -11.73
N SER A 26 19.84 21.33 -12.25
CA SER A 26 21.24 20.95 -12.01
C SER A 26 22.25 21.97 -12.53
N ASP A 27 21.89 22.73 -13.56
CA ASP A 27 22.61 23.86 -14.14
C ASP A 27 22.46 25.15 -13.32
N GLY A 28 21.63 25.14 -12.28
CA GLY A 28 21.27 26.32 -11.49
C GLY A 28 20.16 27.16 -12.10
N GLU A 29 19.59 26.75 -13.24
CA GLU A 29 18.42 27.42 -13.82
C GLU A 29 17.23 27.30 -12.88
N ARG A 30 16.44 28.36 -12.77
CA ARG A 30 15.21 28.38 -11.98
C ARG A 30 14.01 28.40 -12.92
N GLU A 31 13.11 27.46 -12.72
CA GLU A 31 11.85 27.37 -13.44
C GLU A 31 10.66 27.41 -12.48
N THR A 32 9.53 27.92 -12.97
CA THR A 32 8.27 27.93 -12.22
C THR A 32 7.31 26.94 -12.86
N VAL A 33 6.77 26.02 -12.06
CA VAL A 33 5.80 25.02 -12.50
C VAL A 33 4.46 25.30 -11.83
N ARG A 34 3.40 25.47 -12.62
CA ARG A 34 2.03 25.59 -12.13
C ARG A 34 1.26 24.30 -12.40
N ALA A 35 0.53 23.82 -11.41
CA ALA A 35 -0.31 22.62 -11.50
C ALA A 35 -1.59 22.79 -10.67
N ASP A 36 -2.65 22.06 -10.99
CA ASP A 36 -3.91 22.13 -10.24
C ASP A 36 -3.81 21.44 -8.86
N TRP A 37 -2.92 20.45 -8.75
CA TRP A 37 -2.71 19.65 -7.54
C TRP A 37 -1.24 19.29 -7.38
N LEU A 38 -0.81 19.09 -6.13
CA LEU A 38 0.52 18.61 -5.78
C LEU A 38 0.41 17.36 -4.92
N VAL A 39 1.11 16.28 -5.30
CA VAL A 39 1.34 15.12 -4.44
C VAL A 39 2.81 15.07 -4.07
N ALA A 40 3.10 15.33 -2.80
CA ALA A 40 4.45 15.29 -2.26
C ALA A 40 4.83 13.84 -1.90
N CYS A 41 5.72 13.28 -2.72
CA CYS A 41 6.38 11.99 -2.51
C CYS A 41 7.88 12.19 -2.23
N ASP A 42 8.25 13.28 -1.55
CA ASP A 42 9.61 13.78 -1.33
C ASP A 42 10.32 13.18 -0.10
N GLY A 43 9.80 12.06 0.40
CA GLY A 43 10.48 11.22 1.39
C GLY A 43 10.40 11.70 2.84
N GLY A 44 11.12 11.01 3.73
CA GLY A 44 11.00 11.22 5.18
C GLY A 44 11.36 12.64 5.64
N ALA A 45 12.31 13.27 4.95
CA ALA A 45 12.72 14.65 5.15
C ALA A 45 11.94 15.64 4.26
N SER A 46 10.67 15.31 3.92
CA SER A 46 9.78 16.12 3.09
C SER A 46 9.88 17.63 3.37
N PHE A 47 10.28 18.38 2.34
CA PHE A 47 10.28 19.84 2.34
C PHE A 47 8.85 20.36 2.33
N ILE A 48 7.98 19.78 1.49
CA ILE A 48 6.60 20.21 1.34
C ILE A 48 5.84 20.09 2.66
N ARG A 49 5.97 18.97 3.38
CA ARG A 49 5.34 18.79 4.70
C ARG A 49 5.76 19.87 5.70
N ARG A 50 7.05 20.20 5.74
CA ARG A 50 7.58 21.22 6.66
C ARG A 50 7.09 22.61 6.29
N ALA A 51 7.07 22.95 5.01
CA ALA A 51 6.60 24.25 4.53
C ALA A 51 5.09 24.43 4.70
N LEU A 52 4.29 23.35 4.74
CA LEU A 52 2.89 23.38 5.19
C LEU A 52 2.71 23.42 6.71
N ASN A 53 3.80 23.39 7.49
CA ASN A 53 3.79 23.30 8.94
C ASN A 53 2.94 22.12 9.47
N ILE A 54 2.96 20.99 8.78
CA ILE A 54 2.22 19.78 9.21
C ILE A 54 3.05 19.05 10.27
N PRO A 55 2.53 18.86 11.50
CA PRO A 55 3.22 18.10 12.53
C PRO A 55 3.51 16.66 12.09
N PHE A 56 4.70 16.18 12.46
CA PHE A 56 5.16 14.83 12.14
C PHE A 56 5.38 14.04 13.42
N GLU A 57 4.25 13.60 13.98
CA GLU A 57 4.12 12.95 15.29
C GLU A 57 4.79 11.58 15.30
N GLY A 58 5.43 11.23 16.41
CA GLY A 58 5.97 9.89 16.58
C GLY A 58 7.20 9.85 17.48
N LYS A 59 7.98 8.78 17.33
CA LYS A 59 9.17 8.50 18.16
C LYS A 59 10.36 8.17 17.27
N THR A 60 11.53 8.60 17.71
CA THR A 60 12.81 8.17 17.15
C THR A 60 13.35 7.07 18.05
N ALA A 61 13.74 5.93 17.46
CA ALA A 61 14.33 4.85 18.24
C ALA A 61 15.69 5.29 18.79
N PRO A 62 16.04 4.92 20.04
CA PRO A 62 17.32 5.27 20.61
C PRO A 62 18.49 4.54 19.93
N ASN A 63 18.22 3.36 19.36
CA ASN A 63 19.25 2.49 18.80
C ASN A 63 19.45 2.79 17.31
N GLN A 64 20.70 3.02 16.94
CA GLN A 64 21.13 3.13 15.55
C GLN A 64 21.58 1.76 15.03
N TRP A 65 21.55 1.61 13.72
CA TRP A 65 21.96 0.38 13.04
C TRP A 65 22.92 0.72 11.91
N ILE A 66 23.95 -0.10 11.75
CA ILE A 66 24.88 -0.03 10.64
C ILE A 66 24.50 -1.07 9.61
N VAL A 67 24.27 -0.64 8.37
CA VAL A 67 24.09 -1.52 7.20
C VAL A 67 25.43 -1.69 6.50
N ILE A 68 25.76 -2.92 6.14
CA ILE A 68 26.92 -3.29 5.35
C ILE A 68 26.42 -4.19 4.21
N ASP A 69 26.56 -3.74 2.97
CA ASP A 69 26.24 -4.55 1.79
C ASP A 69 27.53 -5.03 1.13
N ILE A 70 27.64 -6.34 0.88
CA ILE A 70 28.76 -6.96 0.18
C ILE A 70 28.31 -7.57 -1.15
N ALA A 71 29.13 -7.45 -2.19
CA ALA A 71 28.83 -7.93 -3.54
C ALA A 71 29.05 -9.44 -3.70
N ASN A 72 29.96 -10.01 -2.92
CA ASN A 72 30.42 -11.38 -3.03
C ASN A 72 29.91 -12.23 -1.85
N ASP A 73 28.59 -12.49 -1.74
CA ASP A 73 28.00 -13.27 -0.64
C ASP A 73 28.75 -14.61 -0.42
N PRO A 74 29.56 -14.75 0.64
CA PRO A 74 30.34 -15.95 0.88
C PRO A 74 29.52 -17.04 1.61
N LEU A 75 28.34 -16.70 2.14
CA LEU A 75 27.45 -17.64 2.82
C LEU A 75 26.54 -18.35 1.81
N ALA A 76 26.15 -17.68 0.74
CA ALA A 76 25.33 -18.18 -0.37
C ALA A 76 24.02 -18.89 0.07
N THR A 77 23.52 -18.61 1.28
CA THR A 77 22.24 -19.15 1.77
C THR A 77 21.11 -18.19 1.42
N PRO A 78 19.95 -18.66 0.94
CA PRO A 78 18.87 -17.79 0.46
C PRO A 78 18.05 -17.17 1.60
N HIS A 79 18.43 -17.41 2.85
CA HIS A 79 17.63 -17.06 4.01
C HIS A 79 17.94 -15.65 4.53
N VAL A 80 16.92 -15.03 5.10
CA VAL A 80 17.04 -13.85 5.96
C VAL A 80 17.04 -14.30 7.40
N TYR A 81 18.11 -14.01 8.12
CA TYR A 81 18.26 -14.31 9.53
C TYR A 81 18.09 -13.02 10.34
N LEU A 82 17.12 -13.02 11.25
CA LEU A 82 16.99 -11.99 12.28
C LEU A 82 17.54 -12.54 13.59
N CYS A 83 18.78 -12.21 13.88
CA CYS A 83 19.54 -12.78 14.98
C CYS A 83 19.41 -11.92 16.24
N CYS A 84 18.62 -12.47 17.16
CA CYS A 84 18.23 -11.92 18.45
C CYS A 84 19.34 -11.98 19.53
N ASP A 85 20.60 -11.76 19.15
CA ASP A 85 21.77 -11.90 20.02
C ASP A 85 21.71 -10.92 21.23
N PRO A 86 21.89 -11.40 22.47
CA PRO A 86 21.72 -10.60 23.68
C PRO A 86 22.84 -9.57 23.94
N VAL A 87 23.96 -9.65 23.21
CA VAL A 87 25.09 -8.72 23.27
C VAL A 87 25.01 -7.70 22.15
N ARG A 88 24.82 -8.16 20.90
CA ARG A 88 24.64 -7.29 19.73
C ARG A 88 23.73 -7.99 18.71
N PRO A 89 22.43 -7.65 18.68
CA PRO A 89 21.50 -8.13 17.67
C PRO A 89 21.98 -7.77 16.26
N TYR A 90 21.71 -8.65 15.30
CA TYR A 90 22.10 -8.44 13.92
C TYR A 90 21.12 -9.07 12.94
N VAL A 91 21.13 -8.61 11.70
CA VAL A 91 20.39 -9.17 10.58
C VAL A 91 21.37 -9.61 9.50
N SER A 92 21.11 -10.75 8.87
CA SER A 92 21.85 -11.26 7.71
C SER A 92 20.84 -11.61 6.63
N ALA A 93 20.78 -10.81 5.57
CA ALA A 93 19.78 -10.93 4.52
C ALA A 93 20.44 -11.16 3.16
N ALA A 94 20.14 -12.29 2.53
CA ALA A 94 20.45 -12.49 1.12
C ALA A 94 19.63 -11.53 0.26
N LEU A 95 20.29 -10.85 -0.67
CA LEU A 95 19.69 -9.96 -1.66
C LEU A 95 19.92 -10.52 -3.08
N PRO A 96 19.19 -10.03 -4.10
CA PRO A 96 19.44 -10.41 -5.49
C PRO A 96 20.88 -10.16 -5.94
N HIS A 97 21.30 -10.85 -7.01
CA HIS A 97 22.63 -10.70 -7.64
C HIS A 97 23.83 -11.09 -6.76
N GLY A 98 23.65 -12.01 -5.81
CA GLY A 98 24.75 -12.46 -4.95
C GLY A 98 25.16 -11.44 -3.89
N VAL A 99 24.37 -10.37 -3.71
CA VAL A 99 24.61 -9.37 -2.68
C VAL A 99 24.12 -9.91 -1.33
N ARG A 100 24.88 -9.67 -0.26
CA ARG A 100 24.41 -9.91 1.11
C ARG A 100 24.45 -8.65 1.95
N ARG A 101 23.35 -8.41 2.65
CA ARG A 101 23.23 -7.32 3.63
C ARG A 101 23.44 -7.86 5.03
N PHE A 102 24.30 -7.18 5.77
CA PHE A 102 24.38 -7.29 7.22
C PHE A 102 23.89 -6.01 7.86
N GLU A 103 23.12 -6.15 8.93
CA GLU A 103 22.75 -5.03 9.78
C GLU A 103 23.16 -5.33 11.21
N PHE A 104 23.94 -4.45 11.83
CA PHE A 104 24.33 -4.61 13.24
C PHE A 104 23.78 -3.44 14.05
N MET A 105 23.34 -3.73 15.27
CA MET A 105 23.01 -2.66 16.20
C MET A 105 24.29 -1.91 16.61
N VAL A 106 24.23 -0.57 16.59
CA VAL A 106 25.29 0.31 17.11
C VAL A 106 25.16 0.33 18.63
N MET A 107 26.23 -0.03 19.34
CA MET A 107 26.21 -0.11 20.80
C MET A 107 26.48 1.27 21.43
N PRO A 108 26.03 1.52 22.68
CA PRO A 108 26.34 2.76 23.38
C PRO A 108 27.86 3.03 23.42
N GLY A 109 28.27 4.23 23.02
CA GLY A 109 29.68 4.64 22.95
C GLY A 109 30.37 4.36 21.61
N GLU A 110 29.72 3.69 20.67
CA GLU A 110 30.20 3.55 19.29
C GLU A 110 29.72 4.71 18.41
N THR A 111 30.53 5.09 17.42
CA THR A 111 30.17 6.10 16.41
C THR A 111 30.25 5.50 15.02
N GLU A 112 29.55 6.11 14.06
CA GLU A 112 29.62 5.71 12.64
C GLU A 112 31.07 5.70 12.13
N ALA A 113 31.83 6.77 12.40
CA ALA A 113 33.23 6.88 11.98
C ALA A 113 34.08 5.70 12.46
N GLN A 114 33.92 5.31 13.73
CA GLN A 114 34.64 4.17 14.29
C GLN A 114 34.20 2.84 13.67
N LEU A 115 32.91 2.65 13.41
CA LEU A 115 32.40 1.41 12.80
C LEU A 115 32.76 1.31 11.31
N SER A 116 33.11 2.42 10.67
CA SER A 116 33.66 2.48 9.30
C SER A 116 35.16 2.23 9.24
N GLU A 117 35.87 2.18 10.37
CA GLU A 117 37.27 1.79 10.38
C GLU A 117 37.40 0.31 9.94
N PRO A 118 38.29 -0.02 9.00
CA PRO A 118 38.43 -1.39 8.46
C PRO A 118 38.59 -2.45 9.56
N ARG A 119 39.31 -2.11 10.64
CA ARG A 119 39.52 -3.01 11.78
C ARG A 119 38.23 -3.33 12.54
N LYS A 120 37.38 -2.33 12.82
CA LYS A 120 36.09 -2.56 13.51
C LYS A 120 35.09 -3.23 12.60
N MET A 121 35.07 -2.88 11.32
CA MET A 121 34.24 -3.54 10.32
C MET A 121 34.58 -5.03 10.22
N ARG A 122 35.88 -5.36 10.15
CA ARG A 122 36.36 -6.75 10.18
C ARG A 122 35.89 -7.49 11.43
N GLN A 123 35.95 -6.85 12.60
CA GLN A 123 35.50 -7.43 13.87
C GLN A 123 33.98 -7.69 13.90
N LEU A 124 33.18 -6.81 13.27
CA LEU A 124 31.74 -7.03 13.11
C LEU A 124 31.46 -8.21 12.19
N LEU A 125 32.10 -8.23 11.02
CA LEU A 125 31.90 -9.25 10.01
C LEU A 125 32.42 -10.62 10.45
N SER A 126 33.49 -10.70 11.26
CA SER A 126 34.00 -11.97 11.79
C SER A 126 32.99 -12.71 12.68
N LYS A 127 31.93 -12.03 13.14
CA LYS A 127 30.84 -12.66 13.89
C LYS A 127 29.94 -13.53 13.00
N VAL A 128 29.88 -13.24 11.71
CA VAL A 128 28.90 -13.82 10.77
C VAL A 128 29.56 -14.43 9.53
N LEU A 129 30.79 -14.04 9.21
CA LEU A 129 31.56 -14.54 8.07
C LEU A 129 32.74 -15.41 8.54
N PRO A 130 33.00 -16.53 7.86
CA PRO A 130 34.18 -17.36 8.13
C PRO A 130 35.48 -16.66 7.69
N ASP A 131 35.45 -15.92 6.59
CA ASP A 131 36.57 -15.13 6.08
C ASP A 131 36.13 -13.67 5.87
N PRO A 132 36.35 -12.79 6.86
CA PRO A 132 35.97 -11.37 6.77
C PRO A 132 36.96 -10.53 5.96
N ASP A 133 38.09 -11.08 5.48
CA ASP A 133 39.08 -10.34 4.70
C ASP A 133 38.78 -10.33 3.21
N ASN A 134 38.10 -11.37 2.73
CA ASN A 134 37.72 -11.50 1.34
C ASN A 134 36.29 -10.99 1.09
N VAL A 135 36.05 -9.70 1.34
CA VAL A 135 34.75 -9.05 1.14
C VAL A 135 34.84 -7.87 0.18
N GLU A 136 33.94 -7.85 -0.80
CA GLU A 136 33.78 -6.75 -1.74
C GLU A 136 32.67 -5.82 -1.23
N LEU A 137 33.06 -4.79 -0.48
CA LEU A 137 32.12 -3.83 0.10
C LEU A 137 31.46 -2.97 -0.98
N ILE A 138 30.13 -2.98 -1.04
CA ILE A 138 29.35 -2.07 -1.90
C ILE A 138 29.10 -0.76 -1.15
N ARG A 139 28.59 -0.85 0.08
CA ARG A 139 28.26 0.34 0.88
C ARG A 139 28.18 0.04 2.36
N GLN A 140 28.37 1.10 3.12
CA GLN A 140 28.16 1.13 4.56
C GLN A 140 27.47 2.43 4.97
N ARG A 141 26.43 2.33 5.81
CA ARG A 141 25.70 3.50 6.34
C ARG A 141 25.13 3.22 7.73
N VAL A 142 25.26 4.18 8.63
CA VAL A 142 24.48 4.18 9.87
C VAL A 142 23.13 4.85 9.64
N TYR A 143 22.07 4.24 10.16
CA TYR A 143 20.73 4.77 10.08
C TYR A 143 20.01 4.67 11.42
N THR A 144 19.09 5.60 11.64
CA THR A 144 18.25 5.63 12.84
C THR A 144 16.82 5.31 12.45
N HIS A 145 16.20 4.38 13.17
CA HIS A 145 14.82 4.04 12.94
C HIS A 145 13.90 5.15 13.45
N ASN A 146 13.09 5.70 12.56
CA ASN A 146 12.04 6.65 12.91
C ASN A 146 10.67 5.99 12.73
N ALA A 147 9.77 6.27 13.66
CA ALA A 147 8.39 5.83 13.63
C ALA A 147 7.53 7.10 13.73
N ARG A 148 7.11 7.65 12.58
CA ARG A 148 6.41 8.93 12.52
C ARG A 148 5.27 8.91 11.51
N ILE A 149 4.25 9.72 11.76
CA ILE A 149 3.09 9.91 10.88
C ILE A 149 2.71 11.38 10.84
N ALA A 150 2.33 11.88 9.67
CA ALA A 150 1.84 13.24 9.51
C ALA A 150 0.45 13.36 10.14
N GLU A 151 0.20 14.46 10.84
CA GLU A 151 -1.12 14.76 11.40
C GLU A 151 -2.18 14.77 10.29
N ARG A 152 -1.84 15.42 9.17
CA ARG A 152 -2.68 15.58 7.99
C ARG A 152 -1.99 15.07 6.74
N PHE A 153 -2.71 14.34 5.91
CA PHE A 153 -2.23 13.81 4.63
C PHE A 153 -2.63 14.71 3.45
N ARG A 154 -3.52 15.68 3.69
CA ARG A 154 -3.96 16.69 2.72
C ARG A 154 -4.10 18.03 3.41
N VAL A 155 -3.67 19.09 2.72
CA VAL A 155 -3.98 20.48 3.02
C VAL A 155 -4.32 21.16 1.71
N ASP A 156 -5.59 21.51 1.53
CA ASP A 156 -6.14 22.13 0.32
C ASP A 156 -5.77 21.32 -0.95
N ARG A 157 -4.87 21.85 -1.79
CA ARG A 157 -4.46 21.26 -3.08
C ARG A 157 -3.18 20.43 -2.99
N VAL A 158 -2.62 20.26 -1.79
CA VAL A 158 -1.40 19.49 -1.54
C VAL A 158 -1.69 18.23 -0.74
N LEU A 159 -1.20 17.09 -1.21
CA LEU A 159 -1.30 15.80 -0.55
C LEU A 159 0.09 15.21 -0.27
N LEU A 160 0.22 14.42 0.79
CA LEU A 160 1.45 13.71 1.15
C LEU A 160 1.26 12.21 0.93
N ALA A 161 2.25 11.52 0.35
CA ALA A 161 2.21 10.06 0.19
C ALA A 161 3.57 9.40 0.49
N GLY A 162 3.52 8.14 0.94
CA GLY A 162 4.74 7.38 1.29
C GLY A 162 5.49 8.00 2.48
N ASP A 163 6.81 8.03 2.41
CA ASP A 163 7.66 8.48 3.51
C ASP A 163 7.45 9.96 3.90
N ALA A 164 6.89 10.77 2.99
CA ALA A 164 6.46 12.14 3.31
C ALA A 164 5.30 12.15 4.33
N ALA A 165 4.40 11.18 4.26
CA ALA A 165 3.24 11.03 5.13
C ALA A 165 3.51 10.14 6.36
N HIS A 166 4.33 9.10 6.24
CA HIS A 166 4.66 8.21 7.37
C HIS A 166 6.00 7.51 7.18
N ILE A 167 6.79 7.41 8.25
CA ILE A 167 8.02 6.61 8.30
C ILE A 167 7.82 5.52 9.35
N MET A 168 8.25 4.31 9.04
CA MET A 168 8.19 3.19 9.96
C MET A 168 9.51 2.42 10.01
N PRO A 169 9.81 1.76 11.14
CA PRO A 169 10.98 0.89 11.23
C PRO A 169 10.96 -0.24 10.18
N VAL A 170 12.13 -0.62 9.68
CA VAL A 170 12.28 -1.55 8.54
C VAL A 170 12.12 -3.03 8.91
N TRP A 171 11.84 -3.34 10.18
CA TRP A 171 11.75 -4.70 10.74
C TRP A 171 10.85 -5.68 9.96
N GLN A 172 9.84 -5.17 9.24
CA GLN A 172 8.92 -5.98 8.46
C GLN A 172 8.86 -5.57 6.97
N GLY A 173 9.77 -4.71 6.52
CA GLY A 173 9.79 -4.20 5.14
C GLY A 173 8.53 -3.45 4.72
N GLN A 174 7.81 -2.82 5.66
CA GLN A 174 6.46 -2.29 5.39
C GLN A 174 6.41 -0.85 4.86
N GLY A 175 7.49 -0.07 5.00
CA GLY A 175 7.53 1.34 4.57
C GLY A 175 7.17 1.50 3.09
N TYR A 176 7.99 0.93 2.20
CA TYR A 176 7.76 0.94 0.74
C TYR A 176 6.39 0.36 0.36
N ASN A 177 6.02 -0.77 0.96
CA ASN A 177 4.73 -1.41 0.71
C ASN A 177 3.54 -0.52 1.10
N SER A 178 3.65 0.25 2.18
CA SER A 178 2.61 1.19 2.61
C SER A 178 2.56 2.40 1.68
N GLY A 179 3.70 2.94 1.26
CA GLY A 179 3.76 4.03 0.28
C GLY A 179 3.18 3.64 -1.08
N MET A 180 3.42 2.42 -1.55
CA MET A 180 2.77 1.92 -2.78
C MET A 180 1.25 1.87 -2.63
N ARG A 181 0.75 1.38 -1.48
CA ARG A 181 -0.70 1.37 -1.22
C ARG A 181 -1.29 2.77 -1.16
N ASP A 182 -0.55 3.76 -0.67
CA ASP A 182 -0.98 5.16 -0.70
C ASP A 182 -1.14 5.66 -2.14
N ALA A 183 -0.15 5.42 -2.98
CA ALA A 183 -0.18 5.80 -4.39
C ALA A 183 -1.37 5.16 -5.12
N PHE A 184 -1.59 3.85 -4.92
CA PHE A 184 -2.75 3.16 -5.50
C PHE A 184 -4.09 3.69 -5.00
N ASN A 185 -4.20 4.02 -3.71
CA ASN A 185 -5.43 4.58 -3.15
C ASN A 185 -5.72 5.99 -3.66
N LEU A 186 -4.67 6.83 -3.80
CA LEU A 186 -4.81 8.23 -4.17
C LEU A 186 -4.97 8.42 -5.68
N ALA A 187 -4.27 7.65 -6.52
CA ALA A 187 -4.19 7.88 -7.97
C ALA A 187 -5.57 7.94 -8.65
N TRP A 188 -6.47 7.00 -8.35
CA TRP A 188 -7.79 6.99 -8.96
C TRP A 188 -8.69 8.12 -8.44
N LYS A 189 -8.59 8.47 -7.15
CA LYS A 189 -9.35 9.57 -6.55
C LYS A 189 -8.95 10.90 -7.17
N LEU A 190 -7.64 11.14 -7.25
CA LEU A 190 -7.07 12.33 -7.87
C LEU A 190 -7.42 12.41 -9.35
N ALA A 191 -7.34 11.30 -10.09
CA ALA A 191 -7.74 11.27 -11.48
C ALA A 191 -9.23 11.65 -11.66
N LEU A 192 -10.14 11.18 -10.80
CA LEU A 192 -11.54 11.59 -10.89
C LEU A 192 -11.75 13.08 -10.60
N VAL A 193 -11.06 13.62 -9.59
CA VAL A 193 -11.18 15.05 -9.23
C VAL A 193 -10.60 15.95 -10.30
N VAL A 194 -9.40 15.65 -10.80
CA VAL A 194 -8.72 16.43 -11.86
C VAL A 194 -9.57 16.45 -13.14
N ASN A 195 -10.24 15.35 -13.47
CA ASN A 195 -11.12 15.28 -14.64
C ASN A 195 -12.54 15.81 -14.39
N GLY A 196 -12.82 16.44 -13.24
CA GLY A 196 -14.14 16.98 -12.91
C GLY A 196 -15.23 15.91 -12.75
N LYS A 197 -14.86 14.64 -12.55
CA LYS A 197 -15.78 13.50 -12.42
C LYS A 197 -16.20 13.23 -10.98
N ALA A 198 -15.50 13.81 -10.00
CA ALA A 198 -15.82 13.74 -8.59
C ALA A 198 -15.48 15.06 -7.90
N GLY A 199 -16.20 15.38 -6.82
CA GLY A 199 -15.90 16.53 -5.97
C GLY A 199 -14.60 16.35 -5.17
N GLU A 200 -13.97 17.47 -4.79
CA GLU A 200 -12.69 17.46 -4.07
C GLU A 200 -12.74 16.72 -2.72
N ALA A 201 -13.92 16.62 -2.09
CA ALA A 201 -14.09 15.90 -0.83
C ALA A 201 -13.77 14.39 -0.95
N LEU A 202 -13.79 13.83 -2.16
CA LEU A 202 -13.34 12.46 -2.39
C LEU A 202 -11.89 12.26 -1.94
N LEU A 203 -11.04 13.28 -2.06
CA LEU A 203 -9.63 13.20 -1.64
C LEU A 203 -9.48 13.15 -0.12
N ASP A 204 -10.44 13.64 0.66
CA ASP A 204 -10.39 13.56 2.12
C ASP A 204 -10.51 12.12 2.62
N SER A 205 -11.17 11.26 1.84
CA SER A 205 -11.23 9.82 2.12
C SER A 205 -9.86 9.14 2.10
N TYR A 206 -8.84 9.71 1.44
CA TYR A 206 -7.49 9.16 1.43
C TYR A 206 -6.90 9.05 2.85
N GLN A 207 -7.01 10.13 3.64
CA GLN A 207 -6.53 10.12 5.02
C GLN A 207 -7.35 9.16 5.88
N GLN A 208 -8.69 9.21 5.76
CA GLN A 208 -9.61 8.37 6.53
C GLN A 208 -9.33 6.88 6.32
N GLU A 209 -9.00 6.48 5.10
CA GLU A 209 -8.74 5.09 4.75
C GLU A 209 -7.32 4.63 5.13
N ARG A 210 -6.31 5.50 5.01
CA ARG A 210 -4.89 5.10 5.07
C ARG A 210 -4.22 5.36 6.42
N ARG A 211 -4.60 6.42 7.14
CA ARG A 211 -3.88 6.88 8.34
C ARG A 211 -3.91 5.83 9.46
N ASP A 212 -5.07 5.26 9.76
CA ASP A 212 -5.22 4.27 10.84
C ASP A 212 -4.45 2.98 10.55
N HIS A 213 -4.48 2.53 9.29
CA HIS A 213 -3.70 1.37 8.87
C HIS A 213 -2.19 1.67 8.95
N ALA A 214 -1.73 2.83 8.47
CA ALA A 214 -0.32 3.23 8.58
C ALA A 214 0.12 3.29 10.05
N LYS A 215 -0.71 3.84 10.93
CA LYS A 215 -0.46 3.86 12.37
C LYS A 215 -0.36 2.45 12.98
N ALA A 216 -1.30 1.57 12.67
CA ALA A 216 -1.27 0.18 13.16
C ALA A 216 0.01 -0.55 12.72
N MET A 217 0.47 -0.31 11.48
CA MET A 217 1.71 -0.86 10.97
C MET A 217 2.95 -0.26 11.65
N ILE A 218 2.95 1.04 11.96
CA ILE A 218 4.00 1.68 12.74
C ILE A 218 4.09 1.04 14.14
N ASP A 219 2.97 0.92 14.84
CA ASP A 219 2.92 0.36 16.20
C ASP A 219 3.40 -1.11 16.20
N LEU A 220 3.04 -1.88 15.15
CA LEU A 220 3.50 -3.25 14.97
C LEU A 220 5.02 -3.33 14.73
N SER A 221 5.57 -2.48 13.85
CA SER A 221 7.00 -2.43 13.58
C SER A 221 7.81 -2.02 14.81
N VAL A 222 7.30 -1.08 15.61
CA VAL A 222 7.93 -0.68 16.89
C VAL A 222 7.95 -1.86 17.87
N THR A 223 6.83 -2.57 18.00
CA THR A 223 6.71 -3.74 18.88
C THR A 223 7.67 -4.86 18.46
N ALA A 224 7.76 -5.16 17.16
CA ALA A 224 8.69 -6.14 16.63
C ALA A 224 10.15 -5.78 16.93
N GLY A 225 10.53 -4.51 16.79
CA GLY A 225 11.87 -4.03 17.15
C GLY A 225 12.22 -4.26 18.62
N ASN A 226 11.28 -4.01 19.54
CA ASN A 226 11.48 -4.23 20.97
C ASN A 226 11.65 -5.72 21.35
N VAL A 227 11.03 -6.63 20.59
CA VAL A 227 11.21 -8.09 20.76
C VAL A 227 12.57 -8.53 20.25
N LEU A 228 13.01 -7.97 19.12
CA LEU A 228 14.26 -8.36 18.46
C LEU A 228 15.50 -7.85 19.19
N ALA A 229 15.45 -6.57 19.59
CA ALA A 229 16.51 -5.87 20.29
C ALA A 229 15.98 -5.33 21.63
N PRO A 230 15.78 -6.21 22.63
CA PRO A 230 15.25 -5.79 23.91
C PRO A 230 16.21 -4.85 24.63
N PRO A 231 15.71 -3.81 25.32
CA PRO A 231 16.56 -2.79 25.95
C PRO A 231 17.35 -3.31 27.16
N LYS A 232 16.98 -4.47 27.73
CA LYS A 232 17.65 -5.08 28.88
C LYS A 232 17.93 -6.54 28.60
N ARG A 233 19.11 -7.02 29.01
CA ARG A 233 19.56 -8.40 28.76
C ARG A 233 18.61 -9.47 29.32
N TRP A 234 18.01 -9.24 30.49
CA TRP A 234 17.07 -10.18 31.10
C TRP A 234 15.74 -10.30 30.32
N HIS A 235 15.29 -9.24 29.63
CA HIS A 235 14.14 -9.35 28.73
C HIS A 235 14.43 -10.32 27.58
N GLY A 236 15.68 -10.34 27.09
CA GLY A 236 16.16 -11.32 26.11
C GLY A 236 16.03 -12.76 26.63
N ALA A 237 16.46 -13.00 27.87
CA ALA A 237 16.32 -14.32 28.50
C ALA A 237 14.86 -14.77 28.63
N VAL A 238 13.95 -13.86 29.01
CA VAL A 238 12.50 -14.14 29.07
C VAL A 238 11.95 -14.46 27.68
N ARG A 239 12.29 -13.64 26.66
CA ARG A 239 11.90 -13.88 25.27
C ARG A 239 12.37 -15.25 24.79
N ASP A 240 13.61 -15.63 25.09
CA ASP A 240 14.19 -16.90 24.65
C ASP A 240 13.51 -18.08 25.33
N GLY A 241 13.20 -17.97 26.62
CA GLY A 241 12.40 -18.95 27.35
C GLY A 241 10.98 -19.11 26.80
N VAL A 242 10.30 -17.98 26.51
CA VAL A 242 8.97 -17.99 25.87
C VAL A 242 9.04 -18.61 24.47
N SER A 243 10.04 -18.24 23.67
CA SER A 243 10.21 -18.77 22.31
C SER A 243 10.49 -20.28 22.32
N TRP A 244 11.29 -20.75 23.29
CA TRP A 244 11.53 -22.16 23.52
C TRP A 244 10.23 -22.89 23.89
N LEU A 245 9.42 -22.33 24.79
CA LEU A 245 8.12 -22.90 25.16
C LEU A 245 7.14 -22.94 23.98
N LEU A 246 7.09 -21.88 23.18
CA LEU A 246 6.22 -21.79 21.99
C LEU A 246 6.55 -22.85 20.93
N ASN A 247 7.77 -23.39 20.89
CA ASN A 247 8.10 -24.50 20.00
C ASN A 247 7.29 -25.77 20.31
N TYR A 248 6.77 -25.92 21.53
CA TYR A 248 5.93 -27.04 21.94
C TYR A 248 4.43 -26.79 21.66
N LEU A 249 4.06 -25.62 21.14
CA LEU A 249 2.69 -25.25 20.76
C LEU A 249 2.60 -24.95 19.26
N PRO A 250 2.50 -25.96 18.39
CA PRO A 250 2.51 -25.79 16.93
C PRO A 250 1.51 -24.78 16.37
N PRO A 251 0.25 -24.68 16.87
CA PRO A 251 -0.70 -23.67 16.38
C PRO A 251 -0.25 -22.22 16.67
N VAL A 252 0.34 -21.99 17.85
CA VAL A 252 0.82 -20.66 18.26
C VAL A 252 2.08 -20.31 17.47
N LYS A 253 3.01 -21.25 17.35
CA LYS A 253 4.19 -21.10 16.49
C LYS A 253 3.80 -20.75 15.05
N ARG A 254 2.82 -21.46 14.48
CA ARG A 254 2.29 -21.21 13.13
C ARG A 254 1.66 -19.83 13.01
N TYR A 255 0.89 -19.39 14.01
CA TYR A 255 0.29 -18.05 14.04
C TYR A 255 1.32 -16.93 13.94
N PHE A 256 2.44 -17.04 14.68
CA PHE A 256 3.53 -16.07 14.63
C PHE A 256 4.36 -16.17 13.35
N LEU A 257 4.72 -17.39 12.92
CA LEU A 257 5.53 -17.60 11.70
C LEU A 257 4.80 -17.16 10.42
N GLU A 258 3.49 -17.39 10.33
CA GLU A 258 2.66 -16.94 9.20
C GLU A 258 2.26 -15.46 9.32
N MET A 259 2.74 -14.73 10.34
CA MET A 259 2.39 -13.34 10.62
C MET A 259 0.87 -13.08 10.64
N ARG A 260 0.07 -14.01 11.15
CA ARG A 260 -1.40 -13.88 11.17
C ARG A 260 -1.92 -12.75 12.06
N PHE A 261 -1.08 -12.22 12.95
CA PHE A 261 -1.35 -11.01 13.73
C PHE A 261 -1.25 -9.72 12.93
N LYS A 262 -0.65 -9.76 11.72
CA LYS A 262 -0.51 -8.59 10.88
C LYS A 262 -1.90 -8.06 10.51
N PRO A 263 -2.21 -6.80 10.84
CA PRO A 263 -3.48 -6.19 10.45
C PRO A 263 -3.59 -6.23 8.93
N MET A 264 -4.64 -6.87 8.42
CA MET A 264 -4.96 -6.81 7.00
C MET A 264 -5.60 -5.45 6.69
N PRO A 265 -5.28 -4.82 5.54
CA PRO A 265 -5.92 -3.58 5.14
C PRO A 265 -7.44 -3.73 5.12
N GLN A 266 -8.12 -2.94 5.96
CA GLN A 266 -9.57 -2.84 5.95
C GLN A 266 -9.95 -1.38 6.17
N TYR A 267 -10.75 -0.84 5.26
CA TYR A 267 -11.33 0.48 5.37
C TYR A 267 -12.68 0.40 6.07
N ARG A 268 -12.87 1.26 7.08
CA ARG A 268 -14.14 1.35 7.82
C ARG A 268 -14.98 2.54 7.37
N ASP A 269 -14.34 3.53 6.78
CA ASP A 269 -14.98 4.73 6.25
C ASP A 269 -14.21 5.23 5.01
N GLY A 270 -14.72 6.28 4.37
CA GLY A 270 -14.19 6.86 3.14
C GLY A 270 -15.08 6.59 1.93
N ALA A 271 -14.48 6.29 0.79
CA ALA A 271 -15.19 6.04 -0.48
C ALA A 271 -15.78 4.61 -0.53
N LEU A 272 -16.66 4.29 0.43
CA LEU A 272 -17.34 3.00 0.61
C LEU A 272 -18.59 3.15 1.51
N LEU A 273 -19.49 2.16 1.48
CA LEU A 273 -20.72 2.11 2.29
C LEU A 273 -20.66 1.00 3.34
N ALA A 274 -20.04 1.27 4.50
CA ALA A 274 -19.91 0.31 5.60
C ALA A 274 -21.08 0.33 6.61
N GLU A 275 -21.96 1.33 6.57
CA GLU A 275 -23.03 1.47 7.57
C GLU A 275 -24.07 0.35 7.46
N GLY A 276 -24.41 -0.27 8.60
CA GLY A 276 -25.40 -1.36 8.70
C GLY A 276 -24.86 -2.74 8.33
N GLU A 277 -23.58 -2.85 7.96
CA GLU A 277 -22.95 -4.11 7.57
C GLU A 277 -22.42 -4.90 8.79
N SER A 278 -22.53 -6.23 8.75
CA SER A 278 -22.00 -7.13 9.79
C SER A 278 -20.47 -6.99 9.93
N LYS A 279 -19.91 -7.33 11.10
CA LYS A 279 -18.45 -7.45 11.30
C LYS A 279 -17.78 -8.40 10.30
N THR A 280 -18.53 -9.35 9.74
CA THR A 280 -18.08 -10.31 8.74
C THR A 280 -18.18 -9.79 7.29
N SER A 281 -18.75 -8.60 7.07
CA SER A 281 -18.95 -8.04 5.74
C SER A 281 -17.63 -7.91 4.95
N PRO A 282 -17.66 -8.14 3.63
CA PRO A 282 -16.50 -7.94 2.77
C PRO A 282 -16.24 -6.46 2.46
N VAL A 283 -17.17 -5.55 2.78
CA VAL A 283 -17.01 -4.12 2.49
C VAL A 283 -15.76 -3.56 3.17
N GLY A 284 -15.01 -2.77 2.42
CA GLY A 284 -13.74 -2.18 2.85
C GLY A 284 -12.58 -3.16 2.90
N LYS A 285 -12.74 -4.41 2.45
CA LYS A 285 -11.64 -5.38 2.27
C LYS A 285 -11.29 -5.50 0.79
N MET A 286 -10.08 -5.97 0.51
CA MET A 286 -9.65 -6.27 -0.85
C MET A 286 -10.43 -7.46 -1.42
N PHE A 287 -10.93 -7.31 -2.65
CA PHE A 287 -11.59 -8.38 -3.37
C PHE A 287 -10.59 -9.49 -3.74
N ILE A 288 -11.08 -10.71 -3.93
CA ILE A 288 -10.23 -11.84 -4.29
C ILE A 288 -9.71 -11.70 -5.73
N GLN A 289 -8.54 -12.31 -6.01
CA GLN A 289 -7.96 -12.34 -7.35
C GLN A 289 -7.95 -13.76 -7.93
N PRO A 290 -9.03 -14.22 -8.59
CA PRO A 290 -9.11 -15.51 -9.26
C PRO A 290 -8.66 -15.44 -10.73
N LYS A 291 -8.43 -16.60 -11.33
CA LYS A 291 -8.44 -16.75 -12.79
C LYS A 291 -9.87 -16.90 -13.29
N VAL A 292 -10.15 -16.34 -14.46
CA VAL A 292 -11.45 -16.38 -15.11
C VAL A 292 -11.29 -16.70 -16.60
N THR A 293 -12.29 -17.37 -17.17
CA THR A 293 -12.36 -17.70 -18.60
C THR A 293 -13.18 -16.61 -19.31
N LEU A 294 -12.64 -16.04 -20.38
CA LEU A 294 -13.35 -15.10 -21.26
C LEU A 294 -14.22 -15.86 -22.27
N GLU A 295 -15.17 -15.17 -22.91
CA GLU A 295 -16.03 -15.78 -23.94
C GLU A 295 -15.27 -16.33 -25.14
N ASN A 296 -14.04 -15.87 -25.41
CA ASN A 296 -13.18 -16.45 -26.45
C ASN A 296 -12.42 -17.71 -25.99
N GLY A 297 -12.68 -18.21 -24.78
CA GLY A 297 -12.00 -19.36 -24.17
C GLY A 297 -10.67 -19.06 -23.50
N GLN A 298 -10.16 -17.82 -23.55
CA GLN A 298 -8.90 -17.45 -22.92
C GLN A 298 -9.05 -17.36 -21.40
N VAL A 299 -8.14 -18.00 -20.67
CA VAL A 299 -8.05 -17.88 -19.20
C VAL A 299 -7.08 -16.75 -18.83
N THR A 300 -7.55 -15.80 -18.02
CA THR A 300 -6.75 -14.66 -17.54
C THR A 300 -7.01 -14.36 -16.07
N LEU A 301 -6.25 -13.44 -15.48
CA LEU A 301 -6.51 -12.90 -14.15
C LEU A 301 -7.70 -11.93 -14.21
N LEU A 302 -8.62 -12.01 -13.23
CA LEU A 302 -9.72 -11.06 -13.11
C LEU A 302 -9.27 -9.58 -13.15
N ASP A 303 -8.12 -9.26 -12.56
CA ASP A 303 -7.54 -7.91 -12.60
C ASP A 303 -7.27 -7.38 -14.02
N GLU A 304 -6.93 -8.25 -14.97
CA GLU A 304 -6.73 -7.86 -16.38
C GLU A 304 -8.07 -7.51 -17.05
N VAL A 305 -9.16 -8.18 -16.65
CA VAL A 305 -10.52 -7.88 -17.12
C VAL A 305 -11.00 -6.54 -16.59
N ILE A 306 -10.73 -6.26 -15.30
CA ILE A 306 -11.13 -5.01 -14.66
C ILE A 306 -10.25 -3.85 -15.15
N GLY A 307 -8.93 -4.02 -15.19
CA GLY A 307 -7.95 -2.94 -15.39
C GLY A 307 -8.00 -1.89 -14.27
N ALA A 308 -7.48 -0.68 -14.46
CA ALA A 308 -7.47 0.36 -13.41
C ALA A 308 -8.85 1.05 -13.19
N ARG A 309 -9.95 0.30 -13.26
CA ARG A 309 -11.34 0.81 -13.30
C ARG A 309 -12.17 0.32 -12.11
N PHE A 310 -13.33 0.94 -11.91
CA PHE A 310 -14.39 0.35 -11.09
C PHE A 310 -14.91 -0.92 -11.75
N ALA A 311 -15.38 -1.88 -10.95
CA ALA A 311 -16.10 -3.03 -11.43
C ALA A 311 -17.38 -3.26 -10.63
N ILE A 312 -18.48 -3.54 -11.32
CA ILE A 312 -19.72 -4.06 -10.72
C ILE A 312 -19.80 -5.51 -11.15
N ILE A 313 -19.48 -6.41 -10.22
CA ILE A 313 -19.32 -7.84 -10.46
C ILE A 313 -20.55 -8.56 -9.90
N ALA A 314 -21.33 -9.19 -10.77
CA ALA A 314 -22.55 -9.90 -10.40
C ALA A 314 -22.39 -11.41 -10.64
N TRP A 315 -22.72 -12.23 -9.65
CA TRP A 315 -22.74 -13.68 -9.76
C TRP A 315 -24.11 -14.16 -10.25
N GLY A 316 -24.15 -14.78 -11.43
CA GLY A 316 -25.33 -15.44 -11.99
C GLY A 316 -26.52 -14.52 -12.29
N CYS A 317 -26.33 -13.20 -12.30
CA CYS A 317 -27.38 -12.23 -12.57
C CYS A 317 -26.84 -11.01 -13.35
N ASN A 318 -27.76 -10.24 -13.92
CA ASN A 318 -27.41 -9.03 -14.69
C ASN A 318 -26.87 -7.91 -13.75
N PRO A 319 -25.63 -7.44 -13.93
CA PRO A 319 -25.03 -6.37 -13.11
C PRO A 319 -25.63 -4.97 -13.34
N GLN A 320 -26.53 -4.82 -14.31
CA GLN A 320 -27.27 -3.58 -14.58
C GLN A 320 -28.75 -3.68 -14.17
N TRP A 321 -29.17 -4.79 -13.56
CA TRP A 321 -30.56 -4.99 -13.17
C TRP A 321 -31.03 -3.85 -12.24
N GLY A 322 -32.19 -3.27 -12.57
CA GLY A 322 -32.80 -2.19 -11.79
C GLY A 322 -32.09 -0.84 -11.89
N LEU A 323 -31.05 -0.70 -12.70
CA LEU A 323 -30.43 0.59 -12.99
C LEU A 323 -31.16 1.29 -14.13
N ASN A 324 -31.34 2.60 -14.01
CA ASN A 324 -31.80 3.44 -15.12
C ASN A 324 -30.63 3.90 -16.00
N ASP A 325 -30.94 4.44 -17.19
CA ASP A 325 -29.94 4.88 -18.16
C ASP A 325 -29.00 5.97 -17.61
N GLU A 326 -29.51 6.85 -16.76
CA GLU A 326 -28.71 7.92 -16.13
C GLU A 326 -27.64 7.33 -15.18
N GLN A 327 -28.04 6.37 -14.35
CA GLN A 327 -27.13 5.66 -13.45
C GLN A 327 -26.06 4.90 -14.23
N ILE A 328 -26.46 4.18 -15.28
CA ILE A 328 -25.52 3.47 -16.15
C ILE A 328 -24.54 4.45 -16.80
N ALA A 329 -25.03 5.57 -17.34
CA ALA A 329 -24.20 6.60 -17.96
C ALA A 329 -23.22 7.23 -16.95
N ARG A 330 -23.67 7.53 -15.73
CA ARG A 330 -22.82 8.09 -14.64
C ARG A 330 -21.66 7.15 -14.31
N TRP A 331 -21.94 5.86 -14.12
CA TRP A 331 -20.89 4.88 -13.82
C TRP A 331 -19.97 4.60 -15.01
N ARG A 332 -20.50 4.63 -16.24
CA ARG A 332 -19.67 4.58 -17.46
C ARG A 332 -18.74 5.78 -17.59
N ALA A 333 -19.18 6.98 -17.20
CA ALA A 333 -18.37 8.19 -17.23
C ALA A 333 -17.12 8.10 -16.32
N VAL A 334 -17.24 7.41 -15.17
CA VAL A 334 -16.10 7.10 -14.28
C VAL A 334 -15.36 5.79 -14.67
N GLY A 335 -15.72 5.19 -15.80
CA GLY A 335 -15.02 4.06 -16.39
C GLY A 335 -15.39 2.69 -15.80
N VAL A 336 -16.58 2.50 -15.25
CA VAL A 336 -16.98 1.20 -14.69
C VAL A 336 -16.93 0.06 -15.73
N ARG A 337 -16.57 -1.14 -15.27
CA ARG A 337 -16.82 -2.40 -15.97
C ARG A 337 -17.97 -3.14 -15.31
N PHE A 338 -19.04 -3.37 -16.05
CA PHE A 338 -20.09 -4.29 -15.64
C PHE A 338 -19.64 -5.70 -15.99
N ILE A 339 -19.55 -6.58 -14.99
CA ILE A 339 -19.05 -7.95 -15.15
C ILE A 339 -20.11 -8.93 -14.65
N GLN A 340 -20.52 -9.84 -15.51
CA GLN A 340 -21.36 -10.97 -15.16
C GLN A 340 -20.48 -12.22 -15.03
N VAL A 341 -20.50 -12.82 -13.85
CA VAL A 341 -19.80 -14.06 -13.56
C VAL A 341 -20.78 -15.21 -13.63
N VAL A 342 -20.45 -16.24 -14.39
CA VAL A 342 -21.23 -17.48 -14.49
C VAL A 342 -20.33 -18.70 -14.23
N PRO A 343 -20.89 -19.87 -13.88
CA PRO A 343 -20.17 -21.13 -13.99
C PRO A 343 -19.57 -21.25 -15.39
N GLU A 344 -18.32 -21.70 -15.50
CA GLU A 344 -17.61 -21.76 -16.80
C GLU A 344 -18.40 -22.53 -17.87
N VAL A 345 -19.06 -23.61 -17.49
CA VAL A 345 -19.91 -24.43 -18.37
C VAL A 345 -21.15 -23.68 -18.92
N GLN A 346 -21.49 -22.53 -18.35
CA GLN A 346 -22.63 -21.69 -18.75
C GLN A 346 -22.20 -20.43 -19.52
N ILE A 347 -20.90 -20.26 -19.84
CA ILE A 347 -20.40 -19.03 -20.45
C ILE A 347 -21.08 -18.71 -21.80
N HIS A 348 -21.45 -19.74 -22.57
CA HIS A 348 -22.14 -19.63 -23.85
C HIS A 348 -23.66 -19.86 -23.78
N CYS A 349 -24.23 -19.99 -22.57
CA CYS A 349 -25.67 -20.09 -22.42
C CYS A 349 -26.32 -18.71 -22.56
N ASP A 350 -27.44 -18.65 -23.28
CA ASP A 350 -28.25 -17.44 -23.34
C ASP A 350 -28.88 -17.16 -21.97
N GLN A 351 -28.47 -16.06 -21.31
CA GLN A 351 -28.92 -15.72 -19.96
C GLN A 351 -28.80 -14.22 -19.69
N ASP A 352 -29.91 -13.46 -19.75
CA ASP A 352 -29.97 -12.01 -19.47
C ASP A 352 -28.75 -11.23 -20.01
N ASN A 353 -28.37 -11.55 -21.25
CA ASN A 353 -27.19 -11.02 -21.91
C ASN A 353 -27.44 -9.55 -22.24
N VAL A 354 -26.84 -8.62 -21.50
CA VAL A 354 -26.96 -7.18 -21.78
C VAL A 354 -25.75 -6.70 -22.60
N PRO A 355 -25.96 -6.02 -23.75
CA PRO A 355 -24.88 -5.45 -24.53
C PRO A 355 -23.96 -4.55 -23.70
N GLY A 356 -22.65 -4.78 -23.81
CA GLY A 356 -21.61 -4.02 -23.10
C GLY A 356 -21.31 -4.50 -21.67
N VAL A 357 -21.96 -5.57 -21.19
CA VAL A 357 -21.52 -6.31 -20.00
C VAL A 357 -20.46 -7.31 -20.40
N ILE A 358 -19.37 -7.38 -19.63
CA ILE A 358 -18.32 -8.38 -19.83
C ILE A 358 -18.74 -9.66 -19.13
N ARG A 359 -18.81 -10.77 -19.86
CA ARG A 359 -19.09 -12.08 -19.30
C ARG A 359 -17.80 -12.85 -19.03
N VAL A 360 -17.72 -13.47 -17.85
CA VAL A 360 -16.59 -14.32 -17.45
C VAL A 360 -17.05 -15.61 -16.79
N GLY A 361 -16.36 -16.70 -17.08
CA GLY A 361 -16.52 -18.01 -16.44
C GLY A 361 -15.65 -18.14 -15.19
N ASP A 362 -16.21 -18.65 -14.10
CA ASP A 362 -15.47 -18.96 -12.86
C ASP A 362 -14.79 -20.34 -12.94
N THR A 363 -13.63 -20.39 -13.61
CA THR A 363 -12.83 -21.60 -13.85
C THR A 363 -12.43 -22.34 -12.57
N GLN A 364 -12.26 -21.61 -11.46
CA GLN A 364 -11.71 -22.16 -10.22
C GLN A 364 -12.77 -22.32 -9.11
N ASN A 365 -14.04 -22.02 -9.39
CA ASN A 365 -15.12 -21.92 -8.39
C ASN A 365 -14.80 -20.96 -7.23
N ARG A 366 -13.83 -20.06 -7.40
CA ARG A 366 -13.38 -19.15 -6.33
C ARG A 366 -14.34 -17.99 -6.15
N LEU A 367 -14.94 -17.51 -7.23
CA LEU A 367 -15.95 -16.44 -7.18
C LEU A 367 -17.23 -16.99 -6.57
N LYS A 368 -17.68 -18.17 -7.00
CA LYS A 368 -18.80 -18.89 -6.37
C LYS A 368 -18.61 -19.03 -4.87
N SER A 369 -17.42 -19.49 -4.46
CA SER A 369 -17.10 -19.73 -3.05
C SER A 369 -17.06 -18.44 -2.24
N TRP A 370 -16.64 -17.32 -2.84
CA TRP A 370 -16.62 -16.01 -2.19
C TRP A 370 -18.05 -15.46 -2.03
N PHE A 371 -18.86 -15.49 -3.10
CA PHE A 371 -20.26 -15.04 -3.03
C PHE A 371 -21.09 -15.92 -2.09
N ALA A 372 -20.84 -17.24 -2.02
CA ALA A 372 -21.53 -18.14 -1.10
C ALA A 372 -21.27 -17.87 0.40
N GLN A 373 -20.22 -17.10 0.73
CA GLN A 373 -19.92 -16.71 2.12
C GLN A 373 -20.67 -15.44 2.56
N HIS A 374 -21.43 -14.83 1.65
CA HIS A 374 -22.04 -13.52 1.84
C HIS A 374 -23.48 -13.53 1.32
N ASP A 375 -24.39 -12.84 2.01
CA ASP A 375 -25.79 -12.72 1.58
C ASP A 375 -25.94 -11.66 0.46
N THR A 376 -25.19 -11.83 -0.62
CA THR A 376 -25.11 -10.88 -1.75
C THR A 376 -24.88 -11.60 -3.07
N ALA A 377 -25.33 -10.98 -4.16
CA ALA A 377 -25.05 -11.45 -5.52
C ALA A 377 -24.15 -10.48 -6.30
N ILE A 378 -23.94 -9.26 -5.81
CA ILE A 378 -23.20 -8.21 -6.51
C ILE A 378 -22.17 -7.58 -5.57
N ALA A 379 -20.95 -7.40 -6.08
CA ALA A 379 -19.87 -6.67 -5.43
C ALA A 379 -19.48 -5.46 -6.28
N VAL A 380 -19.46 -4.28 -5.67
CA VAL A 380 -18.96 -3.05 -6.29
C VAL A 380 -17.52 -2.85 -5.83
N VAL A 381 -16.58 -2.99 -6.75
CA VAL A 381 -15.14 -2.98 -6.51
C VAL A 381 -14.53 -1.70 -7.07
N ARG A 382 -13.69 -1.04 -6.27
CA ARG A 382 -12.99 0.19 -6.63
C ARG A 382 -11.78 -0.08 -7.53
N PRO A 383 -11.22 0.95 -8.18
CA PRO A 383 -9.97 0.84 -8.94
C PRO A 383 -8.80 0.25 -8.13
N ASP A 384 -8.74 0.49 -6.81
CA ASP A 384 -7.73 -0.06 -5.90
C ASP A 384 -8.08 -1.44 -5.32
N ARG A 385 -9.10 -2.11 -5.87
CA ARG A 385 -9.55 -3.48 -5.55
C ARG A 385 -10.24 -3.68 -4.21
N PHE A 386 -10.55 -2.61 -3.50
CA PHE A 386 -11.38 -2.70 -2.31
C PHE A 386 -12.86 -2.76 -2.68
N VAL A 387 -13.62 -3.56 -1.94
CA VAL A 387 -15.09 -3.62 -2.07
C VAL A 387 -15.67 -2.34 -1.47
N ALA A 388 -16.29 -1.50 -2.31
CA ALA A 388 -16.96 -0.27 -1.88
C ALA A 388 -18.32 -0.56 -1.25
N THR A 389 -19.07 -1.51 -1.81
CA THR A 389 -20.35 -1.99 -1.28
C THR A 389 -20.67 -3.35 -1.88
N VAL A 390 -21.58 -4.08 -1.24
CA VAL A 390 -22.24 -5.25 -1.80
C VAL A 390 -23.74 -4.98 -1.94
N ALA A 391 -24.42 -5.72 -2.82
CA ALA A 391 -25.85 -5.58 -3.07
C ALA A 391 -26.46 -6.86 -3.68
N ILE A 392 -27.76 -7.03 -3.48
CA ILE A 392 -28.59 -7.85 -4.37
C ILE A 392 -29.17 -6.97 -5.49
N PRO A 393 -29.60 -7.53 -6.63
CA PRO A 393 -30.15 -6.75 -7.76
C PRO A 393 -31.18 -5.70 -7.33
N GLN A 394 -32.12 -6.08 -6.46
CA GLN A 394 -33.21 -5.24 -5.95
C GLN A 394 -32.73 -3.99 -5.19
N THR A 395 -31.52 -4.03 -4.63
CA THR A 395 -30.95 -2.95 -3.82
C THR A 395 -29.83 -2.19 -4.52
N LEU A 396 -29.39 -2.66 -5.69
CA LEU A 396 -28.20 -2.16 -6.38
C LEU A 396 -28.34 -0.67 -6.69
N SER A 397 -29.44 -0.25 -7.29
CA SER A 397 -29.70 1.15 -7.67
C SER A 397 -29.52 2.11 -6.48
N LYS A 398 -30.20 1.84 -5.36
CA LYS A 398 -30.08 2.65 -4.13
C LYS A 398 -28.65 2.69 -3.57
N LYS A 399 -27.95 1.54 -3.55
CA LYS A 399 -26.56 1.47 -3.06
C LYS A 399 -25.61 2.24 -3.98
N LEU A 400 -25.80 2.18 -5.29
CA LEU A 400 -24.99 2.94 -6.25
C LEU A 400 -25.22 4.46 -6.14
N ASP A 401 -26.45 4.92 -5.90
CA ASP A 401 -26.73 6.34 -5.68
C ASP A 401 -26.10 6.84 -4.37
N ALA A 402 -26.24 6.06 -3.28
CA ALA A 402 -25.61 6.39 -2.01
C ALA A 402 -24.08 6.46 -2.13
N LEU A 403 -23.46 5.52 -2.85
CA LEU A 403 -22.03 5.50 -3.08
C LEU A 403 -21.59 6.67 -3.97
N ALA A 404 -22.32 6.95 -5.06
CA ALA A 404 -22.05 8.08 -5.94
C ALA A 404 -22.15 9.42 -5.19
N SER A 405 -23.15 9.57 -4.31
CA SER A 405 -23.30 10.74 -3.44
C SER A 405 -22.14 10.85 -2.46
N LYS A 406 -21.73 9.76 -1.82
CA LYS A 406 -20.61 9.75 -0.86
C LYS A 406 -19.28 10.13 -1.53
N MET A 407 -19.10 9.74 -2.78
CA MET A 407 -17.94 10.09 -3.61
C MET A 407 -18.10 11.43 -4.34
N GLN A 408 -19.25 12.09 -4.22
CA GLN A 408 -19.61 13.31 -4.96
C GLN A 408 -19.37 13.18 -6.47
N LEU A 409 -19.77 12.05 -7.06
CA LEU A 409 -19.61 11.83 -8.50
C LEU A 409 -20.45 12.84 -9.30
N ALA A 410 -19.86 13.40 -10.35
CA ALA A 410 -20.56 14.28 -11.27
C ALA A 410 -21.69 13.53 -12.01
N SER A 411 -22.72 14.27 -12.42
CA SER A 411 -23.74 13.72 -13.32
C SER A 411 -23.12 13.43 -14.70
N ALA A 412 -23.72 12.49 -15.45
CA ALA A 412 -23.20 12.09 -16.76
C ALA A 412 -23.10 13.26 -17.77
N GLN A 413 -23.89 14.33 -17.59
CA GLN A 413 -23.89 15.52 -18.44
C GLN A 413 -22.80 16.55 -18.09
N ALA A 414 -22.24 16.49 -16.88
CA ALA A 414 -21.24 17.44 -16.39
C ALA A 414 -19.79 16.97 -16.59
N ALA A 415 -19.57 15.71 -16.99
CA ALA A 415 -18.24 15.14 -17.16
C ALA A 415 -17.58 15.65 -18.47
N THR A 416 -16.95 16.82 -18.41
CA THR A 416 -16.07 17.31 -19.47
C THR A 416 -14.96 16.30 -19.73
N THR A 417 -14.83 15.87 -20.98
CA THR A 417 -13.80 14.89 -21.37
C THR A 417 -12.49 15.64 -21.58
N ILE A 418 -11.56 15.57 -20.63
CA ILE A 418 -10.16 15.92 -20.89
C ILE A 418 -9.49 14.65 -21.44
N GLU A 419 -8.98 14.75 -22.67
CA GLU A 419 -8.32 13.66 -23.38
C GLU A 419 -7.14 13.09 -22.59
N GLN A 420 -7.00 11.75 -22.62
CA GLN A 420 -5.82 11.07 -22.08
C GLN A 420 -4.57 11.56 -22.82
N VAL A 421 -3.69 12.27 -22.10
CA VAL A 421 -2.35 12.55 -22.60
C VAL A 421 -1.53 11.26 -22.57
N ALA A 422 -1.03 10.87 -23.74
CA ALA A 422 -0.18 9.71 -23.97
C ALA A 422 1.10 9.65 -23.12
#